data_AF-A0A1Y0IQP2-F1
#
_entry.id   AF-A0A1Y0IQP2-F1
#
_cell.length_a   1.000
_cell.length_b   1.000
_cell.length_c   1.000
_cell.angle_alpha   90.00
_cell.angle_beta   90.00
_cell.angle_gamma   90.00
#
_symmetry.space_group_name_H-M   'P 1'
#
loop_
_entity.id
_entity.type
_entity.pdbx_description
1 polymer ?
#
loop_
_entity_poly.entity_id
_entity_poly.type
_entity_poly.pdbx_seq_one_letter_code
_entity_poly.pdbx_strand_id
1 'polypeptide(L)'
;MKGKIQRFLFAGIKLVLFLSSYIPLIFILMMQLIKASVNDQPNDVKISLKNMRSWLYLLRSDYFWYVLLLLLFSIILCLILYLVLRKTKSTKNLESSLRIKRVNNINSNYITNYFAVYIFPFITLNMTQFDGIGTVVLLTCIIGYVYIKNDILYINPILNILFKYNVYSAEIEENNVTTEVILLSRKSRAKIKISPDISVHKIGYNVFIEL
;
A
#
# COMPACT_ATOMS: atom_id res chain seq x y z
N MET A 1 -0.44 31.42 -5.96
CA MET A 1 -0.53 30.71 -4.66
C MET A 1 -1.21 29.33 -4.74
N LYS A 2 -2.30 29.16 -5.50
CA LYS A 2 -3.03 27.87 -5.65
C LYS A 2 -2.17 26.69 -6.14
N GLY A 3 -1.21 26.93 -7.04
CA GLY A 3 -0.34 25.87 -7.59
C GLY A 3 0.67 25.24 -6.62
N LYS A 4 1.21 26.01 -5.64
CA LYS A 4 2.12 25.46 -4.62
C LYS A 4 1.36 24.55 -3.63
N ILE A 5 0.15 24.96 -3.25
CA ILE A 5 -0.72 24.19 -2.33
C ILE A 5 -1.14 22.88 -2.99
N GLN A 6 -1.54 22.90 -4.28
CA GLN A 6 -1.85 21.67 -5.01
C GLN A 6 -0.66 20.73 -5.10
N ARG A 7 0.55 21.22 -5.43
CA ARG A 7 1.76 20.38 -5.48
C ARG A 7 2.06 19.73 -4.13
N PHE A 8 1.94 20.46 -3.03
CA PHE A 8 2.14 19.92 -1.69
C PHE A 8 1.10 18.84 -1.35
N LEU A 9 -0.16 19.07 -1.73
CA LEU A 9 -1.25 18.12 -1.51
C LEU A 9 -1.05 16.84 -2.32
N PHE A 10 -0.59 16.95 -3.58
CA PHE A 10 -0.20 15.81 -4.41
C PHE A 10 0.98 15.02 -3.82
N ALA A 11 2.02 15.71 -3.34
CA ALA A 11 3.15 15.06 -2.67
C ALA A 11 2.71 14.31 -1.40
N GLY A 12 1.79 14.90 -0.62
CA GLY A 12 1.20 14.26 0.55
C GLY A 12 0.41 12.98 0.21
N ILE A 13 -0.41 13.01 -0.84
CA ILE A 13 -1.16 11.82 -1.30
C ILE A 13 -0.19 10.71 -1.72
N LYS A 14 0.83 11.05 -2.50
CA LYS A 14 1.89 10.12 -2.91
C LYS A 14 2.58 9.48 -1.71
N LEU A 15 2.92 10.27 -0.71
CA LEU A 15 3.55 9.80 0.52
C LEU A 15 2.63 8.90 1.36
N VAL A 16 1.34 9.21 1.46
CA VAL A 16 0.36 8.35 2.15
C VAL A 16 0.19 7.01 1.41
N LEU A 17 0.09 7.03 0.08
CA LEU A 17 0.01 5.82 -0.75
C LEU A 17 1.27 4.96 -0.60
N PHE A 18 2.43 5.60 -0.51
CA PHE A 18 3.70 4.94 -0.24
C PHE A 18 3.73 4.31 1.16
N LEU A 19 3.50 5.08 2.22
CA LEU A 19 3.59 4.58 3.59
C LEU A 19 2.61 3.43 3.86
N SER A 20 1.38 3.55 3.33
CA SER A 20 0.37 2.50 3.49
C SER A 20 0.72 1.22 2.71
N SER A 21 1.57 1.27 1.68
CA SER A 21 2.02 0.03 1.02
C SER A 21 2.86 -0.84 1.94
N TYR A 22 3.49 -0.29 2.99
CA TYR A 22 4.28 -1.07 3.95
C TYR A 22 3.48 -1.75 5.06
N ILE A 23 2.16 -1.61 5.10
CA ILE A 23 1.32 -2.29 6.11
C ILE A 23 1.55 -3.81 6.16
N PRO A 24 1.65 -4.54 5.04
CA PRO A 24 2.00 -5.97 5.07
C PRO A 24 3.37 -6.25 5.70
N LEU A 25 4.36 -5.36 5.48
CA LEU A 25 5.67 -5.48 6.12
C LEU A 25 5.58 -5.27 7.63
N ILE A 26 4.82 -4.25 8.07
CA ILE A 26 4.57 -3.98 9.49
C ILE A 26 3.94 -5.22 10.14
N PHE A 27 3.00 -5.89 9.45
CA PHE A 27 2.41 -7.13 9.93
C PHE A 27 3.44 -8.27 10.08
N ILE A 28 4.35 -8.43 9.11
CA ILE A 28 5.46 -9.39 9.21
C ILE A 28 6.35 -9.07 10.42
N LEU A 29 6.70 -7.80 10.63
CA LEU A 29 7.50 -7.37 11.78
C LEU A 29 6.79 -7.67 13.10
N MET A 30 5.48 -7.41 13.21
CA MET A 30 4.69 -7.79 14.36
C MET A 30 4.74 -9.29 14.62
N MET A 31 4.62 -10.13 13.57
CA MET A 31 4.75 -11.59 13.72
C MET A 31 6.14 -12.00 14.22
N GLN A 32 7.21 -11.35 13.76
CA GLN A 32 8.57 -11.63 14.23
C GLN A 32 8.75 -11.23 15.71
N LEU A 33 8.21 -10.08 16.14
CA LEU A 33 8.25 -9.65 17.54
C LEU A 33 7.44 -10.58 18.45
N ILE A 34 6.26 -11.03 18.01
CA ILE A 34 5.47 -12.03 18.74
C ILE A 34 6.28 -13.31 18.92
N LYS A 35 6.95 -13.80 17.85
CA LYS A 35 7.82 -14.98 17.94
C LYS A 35 8.99 -14.78 18.90
N ALA A 36 9.65 -13.63 18.86
CA ALA A 36 10.75 -13.29 19.77
C ALA A 36 10.30 -13.32 21.23
N SER A 37 9.14 -12.73 21.54
CA SER A 37 8.58 -12.73 22.89
C SER A 37 8.26 -14.12 23.45
N VAL A 38 8.02 -15.10 22.56
CA VAL A 38 7.76 -16.49 22.94
C VAL A 38 9.06 -17.28 23.06
N ASN A 39 10.08 -16.99 22.24
CA ASN A 39 11.39 -17.65 22.33
C ASN A 39 12.18 -17.24 23.58
N ASP A 40 11.93 -16.07 24.16
CA ASP A 40 12.47 -15.67 25.47
C ASP A 40 11.82 -16.43 26.65
N GLN A 41 10.87 -17.35 26.41
CA GLN A 41 10.28 -18.18 27.45
C GLN A 41 11.21 -19.34 27.85
N PRO A 42 11.19 -19.77 29.13
CA PRO A 42 11.81 -21.03 29.53
C PRO A 42 11.19 -22.19 28.75
N ASN A 43 12.05 -23.15 28.35
CA ASN A 43 11.87 -24.20 27.31
C ASN A 43 10.57 -25.05 27.32
N ASP A 44 9.66 -24.90 28.28
CA ASP A 44 8.48 -25.74 28.46
C ASP A 44 7.20 -25.24 27.77
N VAL A 45 7.22 -24.04 27.16
CA VAL A 45 6.03 -23.48 26.51
C VAL A 45 6.07 -23.69 24.99
N LYS A 46 5.43 -24.76 24.51
CA LYS A 46 5.19 -24.95 23.07
C LYS A 46 4.14 -23.96 22.54
N ILE A 47 4.46 -23.33 21.41
CA ILE A 47 3.64 -22.32 20.74
C ILE A 47 2.35 -22.95 20.19
N SER A 48 1.20 -22.46 20.63
CA SER A 48 -0.09 -22.76 20.02
C SER A 48 -0.96 -21.50 20.06
N LEU A 49 -1.62 -21.17 18.95
CA LEU A 49 -2.60 -20.07 18.86
C LEU A 49 -3.73 -20.19 19.90
N LYS A 50 -4.00 -21.40 20.40
CA LYS A 50 -5.03 -21.68 21.40
C LYS A 50 -4.54 -21.59 22.85
N ASN A 51 -3.23 -21.44 23.08
CA ASN A 51 -2.70 -21.40 24.44
C ASN A 51 -2.87 -19.99 25.03
N MET A 52 -3.94 -19.80 25.80
CA MET A 52 -4.24 -18.53 26.50
C MET A 52 -3.07 -18.03 27.37
N ARG A 53 -2.23 -18.95 27.88
CA ARG A 53 -1.00 -18.61 28.61
C ARG A 53 0.04 -17.86 27.75
N SER A 54 0.21 -18.22 26.48
CA SER A 54 1.17 -17.55 25.59
C SER A 54 0.78 -16.08 25.36
N TRP A 55 -0.51 -15.79 25.26
CA TRP A 55 -1.03 -14.42 25.12
C TRP A 55 -0.82 -13.58 26.40
N LEU A 56 -0.98 -14.17 27.58
CA LEU A 56 -0.71 -13.50 28.86
C LEU A 56 0.78 -13.15 29.03
N TYR A 57 1.69 -13.98 28.53
CA TYR A 57 3.12 -13.64 28.53
C TYR A 57 3.46 -12.51 27.58
N LEU A 58 2.87 -12.51 26.39
CA LEU A 58 3.04 -11.41 25.46
C LEU A 58 2.61 -10.09 26.10
N LEU A 59 1.46 -10.05 26.78
CA LEU A 59 0.97 -8.86 27.51
C LEU A 59 1.92 -8.36 28.61
N ARG A 60 2.75 -9.24 29.19
CA ARG A 60 3.69 -8.92 30.26
C ARG A 60 5.08 -8.56 29.76
N SER A 61 5.38 -8.87 28.50
CA SER A 61 6.70 -8.65 27.90
C SER A 61 6.87 -7.22 27.40
N ASP A 62 8.10 -6.71 27.38
CA ASP A 62 8.45 -5.43 26.76
C ASP A 62 8.11 -5.39 25.26
N TYR A 63 8.07 -6.56 24.61
CA TYR A 63 7.64 -6.70 23.21
C TYR A 63 6.18 -6.28 22.96
N PHE A 64 5.33 -6.29 23.99
CA PHE A 64 3.93 -5.87 23.89
C PHE A 64 3.79 -4.45 23.37
N TRP A 65 4.54 -3.52 23.94
CA TRP A 65 4.43 -2.10 23.63
C TRP A 65 4.84 -1.81 22.19
N TYR A 66 5.86 -2.49 21.68
CA TYR A 66 6.28 -2.38 20.28
C TYR A 66 5.20 -2.91 19.34
N VAL A 67 4.60 -4.08 19.63
CA VAL A 67 3.51 -4.64 18.82
C VAL A 67 2.29 -3.73 18.82
N LEU A 68 1.91 -3.17 19.99
CA LEU A 68 0.80 -2.24 20.12
C LEU A 68 1.05 -0.94 19.34
N LEU A 69 2.25 -0.38 19.42
CA LEU A 69 2.65 0.81 18.69
C LEU A 69 2.56 0.58 17.17
N LEU A 70 3.09 -0.53 16.67
CA LEU A 70 3.03 -0.89 15.25
C LEU A 70 1.58 -1.09 14.78
N LEU A 71 0.73 -1.71 15.60
CA LEU A 71 -0.68 -1.89 15.32
C LEU A 71 -1.41 -0.54 15.21
N LEU A 72 -1.23 0.35 16.19
CA LEU A 72 -1.82 1.69 16.19
C LEU A 72 -1.35 2.51 14.99
N PHE A 73 -0.05 2.45 14.66
CA PHE A 73 0.51 3.11 13.49
C PHE A 73 -0.13 2.61 12.19
N SER A 74 -0.31 1.29 12.04
CA SER A 74 -0.98 0.68 10.88
C SER A 74 -2.45 1.13 10.75
N ILE A 75 -3.18 1.19 11.87
CA ILE A 75 -4.57 1.67 11.91
C ILE A 75 -4.65 3.15 11.50
N ILE A 76 -3.76 3.99 12.02
CA ILE A 76 -3.69 5.41 11.68
C ILE A 76 -3.40 5.60 10.19
N LEU A 77 -2.45 4.84 9.62
CA LEU A 77 -2.16 4.88 8.19
C LEU A 77 -3.36 4.48 7.33
N CYS A 78 -4.09 3.42 7.73
CA CYS A 78 -5.32 3.01 7.05
C CYS A 78 -6.40 4.09 7.11
N LEU A 79 -6.56 4.74 8.27
CA LEU A 79 -7.53 5.82 8.45
C LEU A 79 -7.18 7.03 7.58
N ILE A 80 -5.92 7.46 7.58
CA ILE A 80 -5.44 8.58 6.73
C ILE A 80 -5.68 8.24 5.25
N LEU A 81 -5.32 7.02 4.82
CA LEU A 81 -5.56 6.58 3.45
C LEU A 81 -7.06 6.60 3.09
N TYR A 82 -7.93 6.11 3.98
CA TYR A 82 -9.38 6.16 3.78
C TYR A 82 -9.89 7.60 3.63
N LEU A 83 -9.43 8.52 4.48
CA LEU A 83 -9.81 9.94 4.42
C LEU A 83 -9.33 10.60 3.12
N VAL A 84 -8.12 10.29 2.67
CA VAL A 84 -7.57 10.76 1.39
C VAL A 84 -8.43 10.27 0.23
N LEU A 85 -8.70 8.96 0.15
CA LEU A 85 -9.54 8.38 -0.91
C LEU A 85 -10.96 8.97 -0.92
N ARG A 86 -11.53 9.25 0.26
CA ARG A 86 -12.86 9.88 0.39
C ARG A 86 -12.85 11.35 -0.07
N LYS A 87 -11.80 12.12 0.27
CA LYS A 87 -11.67 13.51 -0.20
C LYS A 87 -11.48 13.60 -1.71
N THR A 88 -10.70 12.68 -2.29
CA THR A 88 -10.51 12.61 -3.74
C THR A 88 -11.85 12.41 -4.46
N LYS A 89 -12.75 11.57 -3.93
CA LYS A 89 -14.12 11.41 -4.49
C LYS A 89 -14.98 12.68 -4.49
N SER A 90 -14.75 13.58 -3.54
CA SER A 90 -15.62 14.75 -3.32
C SER A 90 -15.21 15.99 -4.12
N THR A 91 -14.04 15.99 -4.75
CA THR A 91 -13.46 17.19 -5.37
C THR A 91 -13.86 17.32 -6.84
N LYS A 92 -15.13 17.66 -7.11
CA LYS A 92 -15.70 17.82 -8.47
C LYS A 92 -14.88 18.70 -9.43
N ASN A 93 -14.10 19.66 -8.92
CA ASN A 93 -13.33 20.62 -9.72
C ASN A 93 -12.05 20.03 -10.37
N LEU A 94 -11.75 18.75 -10.17
CA LEU A 94 -10.61 18.04 -10.77
C LEU A 94 -11.07 16.83 -11.62
N GLU A 95 -12.37 16.74 -11.89
CA GLU A 95 -12.96 15.68 -12.71
C GLU A 95 -12.55 15.85 -14.18
N SER A 96 -11.88 14.84 -14.72
CA SER A 96 -11.65 14.69 -16.16
C SER A 96 -12.36 13.43 -16.64
N SER A 97 -13.05 13.49 -17.79
CA SER A 97 -13.55 12.30 -18.47
C SER A 97 -12.42 11.70 -19.31
N LEU A 98 -12.04 10.45 -19.03
CA LEU A 98 -11.12 9.71 -19.89
C LEU A 98 -11.90 8.78 -20.80
N ARG A 99 -11.60 8.86 -22.11
CA ARG A 99 -12.10 7.92 -23.11
C ARG A 99 -11.16 6.73 -23.24
N ILE A 100 -11.58 5.57 -22.77
CA ILE A 100 -10.79 4.34 -22.74
C ILE A 100 -10.98 3.56 -24.04
N LYS A 101 -9.88 3.32 -24.78
CA LYS A 101 -9.86 2.47 -25.99
C LYS A 101 -9.61 1.00 -25.67
N ARG A 102 -8.61 0.73 -24.84
CA ARG A 102 -8.22 -0.61 -24.42
C ARG A 102 -7.96 -0.62 -22.92
N VAL A 103 -8.28 -1.74 -22.29
CA VAL A 103 -8.06 -1.96 -20.85
C VAL A 103 -7.56 -3.37 -20.60
N ASN A 104 -6.45 -3.49 -19.90
CA ASN A 104 -5.83 -4.73 -19.48
C ASN A 104 -5.73 -4.79 -17.97
N ASN A 105 -6.12 -5.94 -17.40
CA ASN A 105 -5.95 -6.22 -15.99
C ASN A 105 -4.51 -6.67 -15.77
N ILE A 106 -3.84 -6.00 -14.86
CA ILE A 106 -2.43 -6.21 -14.54
C ILE A 106 -2.23 -6.48 -13.05
N ASN A 107 -3.32 -6.67 -12.29
CA ASN A 107 -3.30 -7.02 -10.87
C ASN A 107 -2.35 -8.19 -10.57
N SER A 108 -2.39 -9.27 -11.36
CA SER A 108 -1.58 -10.47 -11.10
C SER A 108 -0.09 -10.15 -11.17
N ASN A 109 0.35 -9.47 -12.22
CA ASN A 109 1.75 -9.11 -12.41
C ASN A 109 2.21 -8.15 -11.29
N TYR A 110 1.33 -7.23 -10.89
CA TYR A 110 1.64 -6.28 -9.83
C TYR A 110 1.72 -6.90 -8.44
N ILE A 111 0.78 -7.77 -8.10
CA ILE A 111 0.81 -8.47 -6.82
C ILE A 111 2.08 -9.32 -6.76
N THR A 112 2.38 -10.11 -7.79
CA THR A 112 3.59 -10.95 -7.83
C THR A 112 4.87 -10.13 -7.71
N ASN A 113 4.99 -9.02 -8.45
CA ASN A 113 6.16 -8.14 -8.36
C ASN A 113 6.29 -7.51 -6.97
N TYR A 114 5.18 -7.10 -6.36
CA TYR A 114 5.16 -6.58 -5.00
C TYR A 114 5.65 -7.63 -3.99
N PHE A 115 5.15 -8.86 -4.08
CA PHE A 115 5.62 -9.95 -3.20
C PHE A 115 7.12 -10.21 -3.37
N ALA A 116 7.62 -10.18 -4.60
CA ALA A 116 9.03 -10.42 -4.89
C ALA A 116 9.96 -9.34 -4.30
N VAL A 117 9.57 -8.06 -4.42
CA VAL A 117 10.42 -6.92 -4.02
C VAL A 117 10.28 -6.58 -2.53
N TYR A 118 9.09 -6.77 -1.96
CA TYR A 118 8.82 -6.41 -0.57
C TYR A 118 8.79 -7.64 0.33
N ILE A 119 7.94 -8.60 0.03
CA ILE A 119 7.63 -9.64 1.01
C ILE A 119 8.79 -10.61 1.18
N PHE A 120 9.43 -11.06 0.09
CA PHE A 120 10.51 -12.05 0.20
C PHE A 120 11.74 -11.57 0.97
N PRO A 121 12.34 -10.40 0.68
CA PRO A 121 13.51 -9.94 1.43
C PRO A 121 13.21 -9.80 2.92
N PHE A 122 12.02 -9.32 3.28
CA PHE A 122 11.70 -9.05 4.68
C PHE A 122 11.25 -10.26 5.50
N ILE A 123 10.79 -11.35 4.85
CA ILE A 123 10.47 -12.59 5.58
C ILE A 123 11.75 -13.31 6.01
N THR A 124 12.80 -13.27 5.18
CA THR A 124 14.06 -14.00 5.44
C THR A 124 15.00 -13.25 6.37
N LEU A 125 14.85 -11.94 6.47
CA LEU A 125 15.63 -11.11 7.39
C LEU A 125 15.15 -11.25 8.83
N ASN A 126 16.10 -11.43 9.74
CA ASN A 126 15.82 -11.43 11.18
C ASN A 126 15.84 -9.98 11.70
N MET A 127 14.66 -9.41 11.94
CA MET A 127 14.52 -8.00 12.34
C MET A 127 14.72 -7.76 13.83
N THR A 128 15.01 -8.80 14.62
CA THR A 128 15.24 -8.67 16.07
C THR A 128 16.68 -8.26 16.40
N GLN A 129 17.59 -8.34 15.43
CA GLN A 129 18.98 -7.91 15.56
C GLN A 129 19.19 -6.52 14.97
N PHE A 130 20.11 -5.75 15.55
CA PHE A 130 20.43 -4.39 15.12
C PHE A 130 20.80 -4.31 13.63
N ASP A 131 21.56 -5.29 13.14
CA ASP A 131 21.97 -5.40 11.73
C ASP A 131 20.77 -5.63 10.80
N GLY A 132 19.76 -6.37 11.27
CA GLY A 132 18.51 -6.60 10.54
C GLY A 132 17.70 -5.32 10.37
N ILE A 133 17.59 -4.51 11.44
CA ILE A 133 16.87 -3.23 11.41
C ILE A 133 17.55 -2.26 10.42
N GLY A 134 18.87 -2.13 10.47
CA GLY A 134 19.63 -1.27 9.55
C GLY A 134 19.40 -1.67 8.09
N THR A 135 19.41 -2.97 7.81
CA THR A 135 19.15 -3.52 6.46
C THR A 135 17.74 -3.19 5.98
N VAL A 136 16.73 -3.26 6.84
CA VAL A 136 15.34 -2.90 6.49
C VAL A 136 15.21 -1.45 6.15
N VAL A 137 15.79 -0.57 6.96
CA VAL A 137 15.72 0.87 6.74
C VAL A 137 16.35 1.21 5.40
N LEU A 138 17.54 0.66 5.12
CA LEU A 138 18.23 0.86 3.84
C LEU A 138 17.39 0.37 2.64
N LEU A 139 16.89 -0.88 2.70
CA LEU A 139 16.04 -1.43 1.63
C LEU A 139 14.77 -0.61 1.43
N THR A 140 14.12 -0.21 2.52
CA THR A 140 12.91 0.63 2.49
C THR A 140 13.19 1.98 1.85
N CYS A 141 14.31 2.63 2.15
CA CYS A 141 14.72 3.88 1.55
C CYS A 141 15.00 3.74 0.04
N ILE A 142 15.73 2.70 -0.37
CA ILE A 142 16.03 2.46 -1.80
C ILE A 142 14.74 2.21 -2.58
N ILE A 143 13.90 1.29 -2.10
CA ILE A 143 12.61 0.97 -2.72
C ILE A 143 11.74 2.24 -2.77
N GLY A 144 11.70 3.02 -1.70
CA GLY A 144 10.94 4.26 -1.64
C GLY A 144 11.37 5.32 -2.63
N TYR A 145 12.69 5.52 -2.76
CA TYR A 145 13.23 6.41 -3.77
C TYR A 145 12.82 5.97 -5.18
N VAL A 146 12.97 4.69 -5.51
CA VAL A 146 12.60 4.14 -6.83
C VAL A 146 11.10 4.33 -7.07
N TYR A 147 10.25 4.08 -6.08
CA TYR A 147 8.79 4.15 -6.23
C TYR A 147 8.28 5.57 -6.42
N ILE A 148 8.79 6.51 -5.61
CA ILE A 148 8.40 7.93 -5.72
C ILE A 148 8.92 8.51 -7.03
N LYS A 149 10.16 8.18 -7.43
CA LYS A 149 10.76 8.68 -8.67
C LYS A 149 10.02 8.19 -9.92
N ASN A 150 9.53 6.95 -9.91
CA ASN A 150 8.88 6.33 -11.06
C ASN A 150 7.34 6.35 -11.01
N ASP A 151 6.72 7.05 -10.04
CA ASP A 151 5.26 7.11 -9.85
C ASP A 151 4.58 5.72 -9.71
N ILE A 152 5.29 4.73 -9.18
CA ILE A 152 4.85 3.32 -9.01
C ILE A 152 3.96 3.14 -7.76
N LEU A 153 3.53 4.26 -7.16
CA LEU A 153 2.81 4.31 -5.88
C LEU A 153 1.41 3.68 -5.91
N TYR A 154 0.89 3.39 -7.10
CA TYR A 154 -0.34 2.64 -7.31
C TYR A 154 -0.19 1.14 -6.99
N ILE A 155 1.04 0.61 -6.91
CA ILE A 155 1.33 -0.77 -6.46
C ILE A 155 1.26 -0.81 -4.93
N ASN A 156 0.07 -0.53 -4.40
CA ASN A 156 -0.22 -0.60 -2.99
C ASN A 156 -1.22 -1.75 -2.75
N PRO A 157 -0.80 -2.87 -2.15
CA PRO A 157 -1.67 -4.04 -1.96
C PRO A 157 -2.88 -3.72 -1.08
N ILE A 158 -2.78 -2.74 -0.19
CA ILE A 158 -3.88 -2.30 0.67
C ILE A 158 -5.01 -1.69 -0.16
N LEU A 159 -4.72 -0.99 -1.26
CA LEU A 159 -5.74 -0.49 -2.17
C LEU A 159 -6.59 -1.62 -2.75
N ASN A 160 -5.95 -2.73 -3.13
CA ASN A 160 -6.66 -3.89 -3.68
C ASN A 160 -7.38 -4.70 -2.60
N ILE A 161 -6.68 -5.07 -1.53
CA ILE A 161 -7.17 -5.99 -0.50
C ILE A 161 -8.24 -5.32 0.37
N LEU A 162 -8.01 -4.10 0.87
CA LEU A 162 -8.93 -3.42 1.79
C LEU A 162 -9.91 -2.50 1.07
N PHE A 163 -9.46 -1.76 0.05
CA PHE A 163 -10.29 -0.75 -0.63
C PHE A 163 -10.89 -1.22 -1.97
N LYS A 164 -10.63 -2.46 -2.39
CA LYS A 164 -11.16 -3.14 -3.58
C LYS A 164 -10.86 -2.42 -4.91
N TYR A 165 -9.77 -1.65 -4.96
CA TYR A 165 -9.30 -1.05 -6.20
C TYR A 165 -8.47 -2.06 -7.00
N ASN A 166 -8.88 -2.30 -8.24
CA ASN A 166 -8.09 -3.01 -9.24
C ASN A 166 -7.22 -2.02 -10.00
N VAL A 167 -6.06 -2.50 -10.44
CA VAL A 167 -5.11 -1.76 -11.25
C VAL A 167 -5.20 -2.24 -12.69
N TYR A 168 -5.46 -1.30 -13.58
CA TYR A 168 -5.56 -1.54 -15.01
C TYR A 168 -4.53 -0.70 -15.75
N SER A 169 -3.96 -1.27 -16.82
CA SER A 169 -3.35 -0.46 -17.89
C SER A 169 -4.49 -0.14 -18.85
N ALA A 170 -4.70 1.14 -19.07
CA ALA A 170 -5.70 1.66 -19.99
C ALA A 170 -4.98 2.48 -21.06
N GLU A 171 -5.38 2.29 -22.31
CA GLU A 171 -5.04 3.22 -23.38
C GLU A 171 -6.16 4.23 -23.52
N ILE A 172 -5.80 5.50 -23.38
CA ILE A 172 -6.71 6.63 -23.53
C ILE A 172 -6.40 7.40 -24.80
N GLU A 173 -7.42 8.03 -25.37
CA GLU A 173 -7.28 8.95 -26.48
C GLU A 173 -7.55 10.37 -26.02
N GLU A 174 -6.55 11.23 -26.14
CA GLU A 174 -6.65 12.65 -25.85
C GLU A 174 -6.04 13.42 -27.03
N ASN A 175 -6.81 14.31 -27.66
CA ASN A 175 -6.38 15.11 -28.81
C ASN A 175 -5.76 14.29 -29.97
N ASN A 176 -6.38 13.16 -30.34
CA ASN A 176 -5.88 12.20 -31.35
C ASN A 176 -4.54 11.51 -31.00
N VAL A 177 -4.05 11.64 -29.77
CA VAL A 177 -2.87 10.93 -29.27
C VAL A 177 -3.32 9.81 -28.34
N THR A 178 -2.88 8.59 -28.61
CA THR A 178 -3.09 7.45 -27.73
C THR A 178 -1.99 7.35 -26.70
N THR A 179 -2.34 7.40 -25.42
CA THR A 179 -1.39 7.31 -24.30
C THR A 179 -1.76 6.17 -23.37
N GLU A 180 -0.77 5.42 -22.88
CA GLU A 180 -0.97 4.41 -21.85
C GLU A 180 -0.97 5.06 -20.46
N VAL A 181 -1.98 4.73 -19.67
CA VAL A 181 -2.15 5.22 -18.31
C VAL A 181 -2.52 4.09 -17.36
N ILE A 182 -2.23 4.30 -16.08
CA ILE A 182 -2.65 3.41 -15.01
C ILE A 182 -3.98 3.90 -14.45
N LEU A 183 -4.97 3.02 -14.45
CA LEU A 183 -6.31 3.27 -13.93
C LEU A 183 -6.57 2.41 -12.70
N LEU A 184 -6.85 3.07 -11.58
CA LEU A 184 -7.34 2.46 -10.35
C LEU A 184 -8.87 2.49 -10.34
N SER A 185 -9.52 1.34 -10.42
CA SER A 185 -10.98 1.25 -10.51
C SER A 185 -11.54 0.11 -9.66
N ARG A 186 -12.71 0.35 -9.04
CA ARG A 186 -13.46 -0.71 -8.32
C ARG A 186 -14.36 -1.51 -9.25
N LYS A 187 -14.63 -1.00 -10.46
CA LYS A 187 -15.41 -1.70 -11.48
C LYS A 187 -14.60 -2.86 -12.05
N SER A 188 -15.31 -3.86 -12.56
CA SER A 188 -14.68 -4.95 -13.30
C SER A 188 -14.24 -4.47 -14.68
N ARG A 189 -13.21 -5.13 -15.24
CA ARG A 189 -12.72 -4.87 -16.61
C ARG A 189 -13.85 -4.83 -17.65
N ALA A 190 -14.84 -5.71 -17.54
CA ALA A 190 -15.97 -5.77 -18.46
C ALA A 190 -16.83 -4.50 -18.41
N LYS A 191 -17.11 -3.97 -17.22
CA LYS A 191 -17.87 -2.73 -17.04
C LYS A 191 -17.11 -1.52 -17.60
N ILE A 192 -15.78 -1.49 -17.41
CA ILE A 192 -14.91 -0.43 -17.94
C ILE A 192 -14.92 -0.42 -19.48
N LYS A 193 -14.93 -1.59 -20.13
CA LYS A 193 -15.00 -1.68 -21.60
C LYS A 193 -16.31 -1.14 -22.20
N ILE A 194 -17.41 -1.26 -21.45
CA ILE A 194 -18.76 -0.88 -21.92
C ILE A 194 -19.04 0.61 -21.67
N SER A 195 -18.35 1.22 -20.71
CA SER A 195 -18.44 2.66 -20.41
C SER A 195 -17.13 3.35 -20.81
N PRO A 196 -16.98 3.78 -22.07
CA PRO A 196 -15.72 4.33 -22.55
C PRO A 196 -15.36 5.62 -21.84
N ASP A 197 -16.34 6.42 -21.43
CA ASP A 197 -16.13 7.65 -20.67
C ASP A 197 -16.21 7.37 -19.17
N ILE A 198 -15.09 7.52 -18.48
CA ILE A 198 -14.99 7.33 -17.03
C ILE A 198 -14.55 8.62 -16.38
N SER A 199 -15.32 9.07 -15.38
CA SER A 199 -14.94 10.17 -14.51
C SER A 199 -13.80 9.72 -13.59
N VAL A 200 -12.66 10.38 -13.72
CA VAL A 200 -11.46 10.05 -12.96
C VAL A 200 -10.84 11.29 -12.33
N HIS A 201 -10.05 11.04 -11.29
CA HIS A 201 -9.11 12.00 -10.72
C HIS A 201 -7.68 11.59 -11.03
N LYS A 202 -6.89 12.53 -11.54
CA LYS A 202 -5.46 12.36 -11.70
C LYS A 202 -4.78 12.41 -10.33
N ILE A 203 -4.00 11.38 -9.98
CA ILE A 203 -3.26 11.29 -8.69
C ILE A 203 -1.73 11.25 -8.88
N GLY A 204 -1.27 10.94 -10.09
CA GLY A 204 0.15 10.93 -10.49
C GLY A 204 0.32 11.42 -11.93
N TYR A 205 1.51 11.29 -12.51
CA TYR A 205 1.74 11.75 -13.88
C TYR A 205 0.89 10.99 -14.91
N ASN A 206 0.86 9.66 -14.81
CA ASN A 206 0.07 8.75 -15.65
C ASN A 206 -0.87 7.86 -14.83
N VAL A 207 -1.23 8.27 -13.61
CA VAL A 207 -2.04 7.47 -12.69
C VAL A 207 -3.34 8.18 -12.38
N PHE A 208 -4.44 7.48 -12.62
CA PHE A 208 -5.81 7.97 -12.46
C PHE A 208 -6.59 7.05 -11.53
N ILE A 209 -7.46 7.63 -10.72
CA ILE A 209 -8.38 6.90 -9.86
C ILE A 209 -9.82 7.19 -10.26
N GLU A 210 -10.60 6.15 -10.46
CA GLU A 210 -12.03 6.24 -10.69
C GLU A 210 -12.75 6.67 -9.40
N LEU A 211 -13.73 7.55 -9.57
CA LEU A 211 -14.58 8.08 -8.50
C LEU A 211 -15.71 7.12 -8.10
#